data_AF-D2YJ02-F1
#
_entry.id   AF-D2YJ02-F1
#
_cell.length_a   1.000
_cell.length_b   1.000
_cell.length_c   1.000
_cell.angle_alpha   90.00
_cell.angle_beta   90.00
_cell.angle_gamma   90.00
#
_symmetry.space_group_name_H-M   'P 1'
#
loop_
_entity.id
_entity.type
_entity.pdbx_description
1 polymer ?
#
loop_
_entity_poly.entity_id
_entity_poly.type
_entity_poly.pdbx_seq_one_letter_code
_entity_poly.pdbx_strand_id
1 'polypeptide(L)'
;MAAAGSAVGLGNVWGFPTQAASNGGAVFLLVYLCMVFLLAYPMLVAELTIGRYGQSNPIRAFRSVWPKGKLGAILLGVVGMIVVSLILSFYAIVAGWLVGSLFGSGLTLIGAESASQWLTSFSTERNLLLMVAFMVLTMFVVRNGVANGIEKWSTRLMPLLFVLFGLLTIYIFTQEGAMDGLKMYLVPDLSHFTPEVVVSAMG
;
A
#
# COMPACT_ATOMS: atom_id res chain seq x y z
N MET A 1 -1.85 1.21 15.99
CA MET A 1 -1.03 0.85 14.80
C MET A 1 -1.85 0.50 13.56
N ALA A 2 -3.11 0.06 13.68
CA ALA A 2 -3.90 -0.40 12.54
C ALA A 2 -4.03 0.62 11.38
N ALA A 3 -4.21 1.92 11.67
CA ALA A 3 -4.27 2.96 10.63
C ALA A 3 -2.95 3.15 9.86
N ALA A 4 -1.81 3.04 10.55
CA ALA A 4 -0.51 3.02 9.88
C ALA A 4 -0.36 1.73 9.04
N GLY A 5 -0.92 0.62 9.51
CA GLY A 5 -0.87 -0.67 8.82
C GLY A 5 -1.71 -0.69 7.54
N SER A 6 -2.81 0.07 7.50
CA SER A 6 -3.58 0.27 6.27
C SER A 6 -2.92 1.24 5.30
N ALA A 7 -2.11 2.19 5.80
CA ALA A 7 -1.44 3.19 4.97
C ALA A 7 -0.13 2.67 4.34
N VAL A 8 0.56 1.71 4.99
CA VAL A 8 1.80 1.14 4.48
C VAL A 8 1.50 -0.12 3.67
N GLY A 9 1.77 -0.09 2.36
CA GLY A 9 1.52 -1.22 1.47
C GLY A 9 2.34 -1.18 0.18
N LEU A 10 1.89 -1.94 -0.82
CA LEU A 10 2.54 -2.08 -2.14
C LEU A 10 2.83 -0.74 -2.82
N GLY A 11 1.94 0.23 -2.68
CA GLY A 11 2.12 1.59 -3.21
C GLY A 11 3.42 2.24 -2.72
N ASN A 12 3.79 2.03 -1.45
CA ASN A 12 5.00 2.65 -0.88
C ASN A 12 6.28 1.91 -1.32
N VAL A 13 6.19 0.61 -1.60
CA VAL A 13 7.35 -0.23 -1.93
C VAL A 13 7.69 -0.18 -3.41
N TRP A 14 6.67 -0.09 -4.27
CA TRP A 14 6.85 -0.14 -5.71
C TRP A 14 6.37 1.13 -6.42
N GLY A 15 5.18 1.62 -6.09
CA GLY A 15 4.59 2.77 -6.76
C GLY A 15 5.38 4.06 -6.53
N PHE A 16 5.65 4.39 -5.27
CA PHE A 16 6.35 5.62 -4.89
C PHE A 16 7.77 5.69 -5.48
N PRO A 17 8.64 4.67 -5.34
CA PRO A 17 9.98 4.73 -5.92
C PRO A 17 9.97 4.87 -7.45
N THR A 18 9.02 4.21 -8.12
CA THR A 18 8.86 4.32 -9.57
C THR A 18 8.49 5.75 -9.97
N GLN A 19 7.50 6.36 -9.29
CA GLN A 19 7.11 7.73 -9.57
C GLN A 19 8.22 8.73 -9.22
N ALA A 20 8.90 8.56 -8.09
CA ALA A 20 10.04 9.41 -7.74
C ALA A 20 11.15 9.32 -8.78
N ALA A 21 11.53 8.12 -9.22
CA ALA A 21 12.57 7.95 -10.24
C ALA A 21 12.16 8.54 -11.60
N SER A 22 10.90 8.39 -12.01
CA SER A 22 10.40 8.87 -13.31
C SER A 22 10.10 10.37 -13.36
N ASN A 23 9.90 11.03 -12.22
CA ASN A 23 9.45 12.43 -12.15
C ASN A 23 10.49 13.39 -11.54
N GLY A 24 11.79 13.13 -11.74
CA GLY A 24 12.85 14.05 -11.31
C GLY A 24 13.21 13.95 -9.82
N GLY A 25 12.99 12.78 -9.21
CA GLY A 25 13.52 12.39 -7.90
C GLY A 25 13.14 13.36 -6.78
N ALA A 26 14.11 14.16 -6.36
CA ALA A 26 13.98 15.13 -5.29
C ALA A 26 12.88 16.18 -5.52
N VAL A 27 12.67 16.63 -6.76
CA VAL A 27 11.59 17.60 -7.07
C VAL A 27 10.23 16.95 -6.85
N PHE A 28 10.02 15.75 -7.37
CA PHE A 28 8.80 14.98 -7.11
C PHE A 28 8.59 14.76 -5.61
N LEU A 29 9.64 14.37 -4.87
CA LEU A 29 9.57 14.16 -3.42
C LEU A 29 9.09 15.41 -2.67
N LEU A 30 9.65 16.59 -3.00
CA LEU A 30 9.25 17.84 -2.36
C LEU A 30 7.79 18.19 -2.66
N VAL A 31 7.37 18.09 -3.92
CA VAL A 31 5.97 18.35 -4.31
C VAL A 31 5.02 17.34 -3.66
N TYR A 32 5.38 16.06 -3.66
CA TYR A 32 4.63 14.99 -3.00
C TYR A 32 4.45 15.28 -1.51
N LEU A 33 5.51 15.66 -0.78
CA LEU A 33 5.40 16.00 0.64
C LEU A 33 4.49 17.21 0.89
N CYS A 34 4.56 18.24 0.04
CA CYS A 34 3.64 19.37 0.09
C CYS A 34 2.18 18.94 -0.14
N MET A 35 1.91 18.11 -1.15
CA MET A 35 0.56 17.59 -1.43
C MET A 35 0.04 16.70 -0.31
N VAL A 36 0.90 15.87 0.29
CA VAL A 36 0.55 15.05 1.46
C VAL A 36 0.09 15.93 2.61
N PHE A 37 0.81 17.02 2.90
CA PHE A 37 0.45 17.92 4.00
C PHE A 37 -0.81 18.74 3.71
N LEU A 38 -0.99 19.20 2.46
CA LEU A 38 -2.08 20.10 2.08
C LEU A 38 -3.39 19.37 1.76
N LEU A 39 -3.32 18.14 1.24
CA LEU A 39 -4.49 17.40 0.76
C LEU A 39 -4.71 16.11 1.56
N ALA A 40 -3.70 15.24 1.61
CA ALA A 40 -3.86 13.92 2.21
C ALA A 40 -4.09 13.99 3.73
N TYR A 41 -3.36 14.86 4.43
CA TYR A 41 -3.49 15.02 5.88
C TYR A 41 -4.88 15.58 6.29
N PRO A 42 -5.38 16.70 5.73
CA PRO A 42 -6.74 17.17 6.02
C PRO A 42 -7.81 16.14 5.67
N MET A 43 -7.66 15.43 4.55
CA MET A 43 -8.58 14.36 4.14
C MET A 43 -8.59 13.22 5.16
N LEU A 44 -7.42 12.76 5.61
CA LEU A 44 -7.29 11.74 6.66
C LEU A 44 -7.97 12.18 7.96
N VAL A 45 -7.74 13.42 8.39
CA VAL A 45 -8.39 13.97 9.60
C VAL A 45 -9.90 14.02 9.43
N ALA A 46 -10.39 14.41 8.24
CA ALA A 46 -11.82 14.43 7.94
C ALA A 46 -12.43 13.03 8.01
N GLU A 47 -11.82 12.04 7.37
CA GLU A 47 -12.27 10.64 7.38
C GLU A 47 -12.30 10.07 8.81
N LEU A 48 -11.23 10.27 9.58
CA LEU A 48 -11.15 9.83 10.97
C LEU A 48 -12.21 10.51 11.83
N THR A 49 -12.49 11.79 11.60
CA THR A 49 -13.50 12.55 12.34
C THR A 49 -14.91 12.05 12.02
N ILE A 50 -15.23 11.84 10.73
CA ILE A 50 -16.51 11.28 10.29
C ILE A 50 -16.70 9.86 10.85
N GLY A 51 -15.67 9.02 10.78
CA GLY A 51 -15.71 7.67 11.32
C GLY A 51 -15.92 7.64 12.84
N ARG A 52 -15.22 8.51 13.58
CA ARG A 52 -15.35 8.62 15.04
C ARG A 52 -16.69 9.19 15.48
N TYR A 53 -17.27 10.12 14.72
CA TYR A 53 -18.59 10.65 14.99
C TYR A 53 -19.69 9.62 14.66
N GLY A 54 -19.57 8.95 13.52
CA GLY A 54 -20.56 7.99 13.04
C GLY A 54 -20.54 6.64 13.76
N GLN A 55 -19.40 6.20 14.32
CA GLN A 55 -19.19 4.90 15.00
C GLN A 55 -19.88 3.72 14.27
N SER A 56 -19.85 3.75 12.95
CA SER A 56 -20.62 2.83 12.10
C SER A 56 -19.95 2.68 10.75
N ASN A 57 -20.50 1.79 9.91
CA ASN A 57 -20.00 1.60 8.55
C ASN A 57 -20.06 2.90 7.72
N PRO A 58 -19.28 3.02 6.63
CA PRO A 58 -19.17 4.25 5.85
C PRO A 58 -20.52 4.85 5.44
N ILE A 59 -21.48 4.03 4.99
CA ILE A 59 -22.83 4.49 4.62
C ILE A 59 -23.54 5.18 5.79
N ARG A 60 -23.55 4.53 6.96
CA ARG A 60 -24.20 5.09 8.16
C ARG A 60 -23.44 6.29 8.72
N ALA A 61 -22.10 6.27 8.65
CA ALA A 61 -21.27 7.37 9.09
C ALA A 61 -21.54 8.65 8.27
N PHE A 62 -21.57 8.56 6.93
CA PHE A 62 -21.94 9.69 6.08
C PHE A 62 -23.36 10.19 6.36
N ARG A 63 -24.32 9.29 6.60
CA ARG A 63 -25.70 9.67 6.92
C ARG A 63 -25.80 10.42 8.25
N SER A 64 -24.94 10.10 9.22
CA SER A 64 -24.91 10.79 10.52
C SER A 64 -24.43 12.23 10.42
N VAL A 65 -23.48 12.49 9.50
CA VAL A 65 -22.89 13.83 9.30
C VAL A 65 -23.73 14.68 8.34
N TRP A 66 -24.46 14.06 7.40
CA TRP A 66 -25.34 14.77 6.47
C TRP A 66 -26.82 14.32 6.52
N PRO A 67 -27.57 14.65 7.60
CA PRO A 67 -28.93 14.15 7.80
C PRO A 67 -29.94 14.64 6.76
N LYS A 68 -29.72 15.83 6.19
CA LYS A 68 -30.60 16.44 5.18
C LYS A 68 -30.37 15.88 3.77
N GLY A 69 -29.20 15.33 3.48
CA GLY A 69 -28.84 14.75 2.17
C GLY A 69 -28.70 13.24 2.19
N LYS A 70 -29.72 12.54 2.74
CA LYS A 70 -29.69 11.08 2.93
C LYS A 70 -29.29 10.30 1.68
N LEU A 71 -29.81 10.69 0.51
CA LEU A 71 -29.51 10.00 -0.75
C LEU A 71 -28.05 10.19 -1.15
N GLY A 72 -27.52 11.41 -1.08
CA GLY A 72 -26.12 11.71 -1.38
C GLY A 72 -25.15 10.99 -0.43
N ALA A 73 -25.46 10.97 0.86
CA ALA A 73 -24.68 10.23 1.85
C ALA A 73 -24.63 8.72 1.58
N ILE A 74 -25.75 8.12 1.17
CA ILE A 74 -25.80 6.70 0.79
C ILE A 74 -25.00 6.46 -0.48
N LEU A 75 -25.16 7.29 -1.51
CA LEU A 75 -24.42 7.17 -2.76
C LEU A 75 -22.90 7.23 -2.52
N LEU A 76 -22.42 8.21 -1.76
CA LEU A 76 -20.99 8.32 -1.42
C LEU A 76 -20.47 7.08 -0.69
N GLY A 77 -21.24 6.58 0.30
CA GLY A 77 -20.87 5.37 1.02
C GLY A 77 -20.84 4.12 0.13
N VAL A 78 -21.82 3.96 -0.77
CA VAL A 78 -21.89 2.83 -1.71
C VAL A 78 -20.76 2.89 -2.72
N VAL A 79 -20.52 4.05 -3.33
CA VAL A 79 -19.40 4.26 -4.26
C VAL A 79 -18.08 3.92 -3.56
N GLY A 80 -17.86 4.40 -2.34
CA GLY A 80 -16.67 4.08 -1.56
C GLY A 80 -16.50 2.57 -1.35
N MET A 81 -17.56 1.85 -0.98
CA MET A 81 -17.50 0.39 -0.82
C MET A 81 -17.20 -0.34 -2.13
N ILE A 82 -17.77 0.10 -3.25
CA ILE A 82 -17.49 -0.46 -4.58
C ILE A 82 -16.02 -0.25 -4.91
N VAL A 83 -15.50 0.97 -4.75
CA VAL A 83 -14.09 1.31 -5.02
C VAL A 83 -13.15 0.44 -4.17
N VAL A 84 -13.39 0.33 -2.86
CA VAL A 84 -12.56 -0.51 -1.98
C VAL A 84 -12.65 -1.99 -2.38
N SER A 85 -13.81 -2.47 -2.80
CA SER A 85 -13.98 -3.85 -3.28
C SER A 85 -13.22 -4.11 -4.59
N LEU A 86 -13.25 -3.16 -5.52
CA LEU A 86 -12.49 -3.24 -6.77
C LEU A 86 -10.99 -3.22 -6.50
N ILE A 87 -10.53 -2.36 -5.59
CA ILE A 87 -9.12 -2.30 -5.17
C ILE A 87 -8.69 -3.65 -4.59
N LEU A 88 -9.50 -4.22 -3.68
CA LEU A 88 -9.20 -5.51 -3.07
C LEU A 88 -9.06 -6.63 -4.11
N SER A 89 -9.86 -6.61 -5.19
CA SER A 89 -9.86 -7.68 -6.19
C SER A 89 -8.50 -7.83 -6.89
N PHE A 90 -7.86 -6.73 -7.31
CA PHE A 90 -6.53 -6.80 -7.92
C PHE A 90 -5.42 -6.91 -6.87
N TYR A 91 -5.56 -6.27 -5.71
CA TYR A 91 -4.58 -6.39 -4.62
C TYR A 91 -4.43 -7.83 -4.16
N ALA A 92 -5.51 -8.60 -4.11
CA ALA A 92 -5.47 -10.01 -3.73
C ALA A 92 -4.61 -10.86 -4.69
N ILE A 93 -4.62 -10.54 -5.98
CA ILE A 93 -3.79 -11.24 -6.99
C ILE A 93 -2.31 -10.88 -6.78
N VAL A 94 -1.99 -9.59 -6.69
CA VAL A 94 -0.61 -9.13 -6.52
C VAL A 94 -0.01 -9.61 -5.19
N ALA A 95 -0.80 -9.59 -4.12
CA ALA A 95 -0.37 -10.14 -2.83
C ALA A 95 -0.13 -11.66 -2.90
N GLY A 96 -0.93 -12.39 -3.67
CA GLY A 96 -0.69 -13.80 -3.98
C GLY A 96 0.68 -14.02 -4.65
N TRP A 97 1.07 -13.16 -5.60
CA TRP A 97 2.41 -13.22 -6.22
C TRP A 97 3.52 -13.01 -5.21
N LEU A 98 3.39 -12.03 -4.31
CA LEU A 98 4.39 -11.79 -3.27
C LEU A 98 4.57 -13.00 -2.35
N VAL A 99 3.47 -13.65 -1.96
CA VAL A 99 3.52 -14.88 -1.18
C VAL A 99 4.22 -15.99 -1.95
N GLY A 100 3.90 -16.14 -3.24
CA GLY A 100 4.59 -17.08 -4.12
C GLY A 100 6.10 -16.82 -4.19
N SER A 101 6.51 -15.58 -4.40
CA SER A 101 7.93 -15.19 -4.46
C SER A 101 8.66 -15.39 -3.12
N LEU A 102 8.01 -15.12 -1.99
CA LEU A 102 8.56 -15.35 -0.66
C LEU A 102 8.86 -16.84 -0.44
N PHE A 103 7.88 -17.71 -0.68
CA PHE A 103 8.07 -19.15 -0.52
C PHE A 103 8.98 -19.75 -1.58
N GLY A 104 8.91 -19.26 -2.82
CA GLY A 104 9.80 -19.68 -3.91
C GLY A 104 11.26 -19.42 -3.55
N SER A 105 11.58 -18.21 -3.05
CA SER A 105 12.92 -17.88 -2.57
C SER A 105 13.41 -18.84 -1.48
N GLY A 106 12.53 -19.22 -0.54
CA GLY A 106 12.85 -20.22 0.48
C GLY A 106 13.07 -21.64 -0.07
N LEU A 107 12.26 -22.05 -1.05
CA LEU A 107 12.39 -23.36 -1.70
C LEU A 107 13.69 -23.48 -2.52
N THR A 108 14.13 -22.39 -3.15
CA THR A 108 15.43 -22.34 -3.83
C THR A 108 16.58 -22.62 -2.86
N LEU A 109 16.53 -22.08 -1.63
CA LEU A 109 17.59 -22.28 -0.62
C LEU A 109 17.73 -23.74 -0.16
N ILE A 110 16.65 -24.53 -0.24
CA ILE A 110 16.66 -25.96 0.12
C ILE A 110 16.82 -26.89 -1.09
N GLY A 111 17.11 -26.33 -2.27
CA GLY A 111 17.34 -27.11 -3.51
C GLY A 111 16.06 -27.60 -4.21
N ALA A 112 14.88 -27.11 -3.83
CA ALA A 112 13.59 -27.49 -4.43
C ALA A 112 13.24 -26.59 -5.64
N GLU A 113 14.10 -26.60 -6.67
CA GLU A 113 14.02 -25.66 -7.80
C GLU A 113 12.71 -25.74 -8.60
N SER A 114 12.19 -26.95 -8.86
CA SER A 114 10.95 -27.13 -9.64
C SER A 114 9.73 -26.51 -8.95
N ALA A 115 9.63 -26.67 -7.63
CA ALA A 115 8.55 -26.09 -6.84
C ALA A 115 8.71 -24.57 -6.69
N SER A 116 9.95 -24.08 -6.55
CA SER A 116 10.26 -22.65 -6.58
C SER A 116 9.84 -22.01 -7.90
N GLN A 117 10.25 -22.61 -9.02
CA GLN A 117 9.89 -22.17 -10.37
C GLN A 117 8.38 -22.14 -10.58
N TRP A 118 7.64 -23.15 -10.10
CA TRP A 118 6.19 -23.13 -10.20
C TRP A 118 5.57 -21.94 -9.46
N LEU A 119 6.04 -21.65 -8.23
CA LEU A 119 5.55 -20.52 -7.42
C LEU A 119 5.85 -19.16 -8.06
N THR A 120 7.00 -19.02 -8.72
CA THR A 120 7.45 -17.76 -9.33
C THR A 120 7.05 -17.59 -10.81
N SER A 121 6.71 -18.68 -11.51
CA SER A 121 6.28 -18.67 -12.92
C SER A 121 5.04 -17.83 -13.15
N PHE A 122 4.71 -17.45 -14.40
CA PHE A 122 3.44 -16.79 -14.69
C PHE A 122 2.40 -17.75 -15.29
N SER A 123 1.34 -18.08 -14.55
CA SER A 123 0.16 -18.79 -15.08
C SER A 123 -1.15 -18.41 -14.37
N THR A 124 -2.27 -18.50 -15.09
CA THR A 124 -3.62 -18.17 -14.59
C THR A 124 -4.04 -19.07 -13.42
N GLU A 125 -3.80 -20.37 -13.53
CA GLU A 125 -4.16 -21.35 -12.49
C GLU A 125 -3.41 -21.07 -11.18
N ARG A 126 -2.09 -20.89 -11.25
CA ARG A 126 -1.27 -20.57 -10.08
C ARG A 126 -1.62 -19.19 -9.50
N ASN A 127 -1.93 -18.21 -10.34
CA ASN A 127 -2.40 -16.89 -9.89
C ASN A 127 -3.66 -16.98 -9.05
N LEU A 128 -4.66 -17.69 -9.56
CA LEU A 128 -5.94 -17.86 -8.88
C LEU A 128 -5.76 -18.65 -7.59
N LEU A 129 -4.94 -19.71 -7.59
CA LEU A 129 -4.67 -20.49 -6.39
C LEU A 129 -4.02 -19.65 -5.29
N LEU A 130 -2.96 -18.90 -5.61
CA LEU A 130 -2.27 -18.04 -4.64
C LEU A 130 -3.16 -16.89 -4.16
N MET A 131 -3.97 -16.32 -5.05
CA MET A 131 -4.96 -15.29 -4.69
C MET A 131 -5.99 -15.83 -3.71
N VAL A 132 -6.57 -17.02 -3.98
CA VAL A 132 -7.54 -17.65 -3.07
C VAL A 132 -6.89 -17.98 -1.73
N ALA A 133 -5.67 -18.53 -1.72
CA ALA A 133 -4.93 -18.79 -0.49
C ALA A 133 -4.69 -17.52 0.32
N PHE A 134 -4.30 -16.43 -0.33
CA PHE A 134 -4.11 -15.13 0.32
C PHE A 134 -5.42 -14.54 0.86
N MET A 135 -6.52 -14.69 0.12
CA MET A 135 -7.85 -14.26 0.57
C MET A 135 -8.32 -15.06 1.79
N VAL A 136 -8.08 -16.38 1.84
CA VAL A 136 -8.39 -17.20 3.01
C VAL A 136 -7.60 -16.74 4.23
N LEU A 137 -6.31 -16.43 4.07
CA LEU A 137 -5.50 -15.85 5.14
C LEU A 137 -6.05 -14.49 5.61
N THR A 138 -6.42 -13.64 4.67
CA THR A 138 -7.03 -12.33 4.96
C THR A 138 -8.33 -12.49 5.74
N MET A 139 -9.21 -13.41 5.32
CA MET A 139 -10.45 -13.74 6.03
C MET A 139 -10.19 -14.28 7.44
N PHE A 140 -9.16 -15.12 7.62
CA PHE A 140 -8.77 -15.63 8.93
C PHE A 140 -8.36 -14.50 9.88
N VAL A 141 -7.57 -13.53 9.39
CA VAL A 141 -7.17 -12.35 10.18
C VAL A 141 -8.39 -11.50 10.55
N VAL A 142 -9.26 -11.19 9.58
CA VAL A 142 -10.44 -10.33 9.78
C VAL A 142 -11.49 -10.98 10.69
N ARG A 143 -11.69 -12.30 10.61
CA ARG A 143 -12.63 -13.05 11.45
C ARG A 143 -12.32 -12.91 12.95
N ASN A 144 -11.04 -12.75 13.31
CA ASN A 144 -10.61 -12.56 14.69
C ASN A 144 -10.86 -11.13 15.21
N GLY A 145 -11.46 -10.26 14.41
CA GLY A 145 -11.83 -8.89 14.77
C GLY A 145 -10.65 -7.91 14.75
N VAL A 146 -10.92 -6.68 15.20
CA VAL A 146 -9.97 -5.57 15.12
C VAL A 146 -8.78 -5.77 16.07
N ALA A 147 -9.03 -5.99 17.36
CA ALA A 147 -7.97 -6.08 18.37
C ALA A 147 -7.14 -7.38 18.22
N ASN A 148 -7.81 -8.54 18.18
CA ASN A 148 -7.15 -9.84 18.17
C ASN A 148 -6.71 -10.31 16.78
N GLY A 149 -7.24 -9.71 15.71
CA GLY A 149 -6.85 -9.96 14.34
C GLY A 149 -5.96 -8.85 13.80
N ILE A 150 -6.58 -7.79 13.28
CA ILE A 150 -5.93 -6.74 12.48
C ILE A 150 -4.80 -6.06 13.25
N GLU A 151 -5.07 -5.56 14.46
CA GLU A 151 -4.08 -4.85 15.26
C GLU A 151 -2.97 -5.80 15.72
N LYS A 152 -3.32 -7.00 16.19
CA LYS A 152 -2.35 -8.01 16.61
C LYS A 152 -1.33 -8.37 15.51
N TRP A 153 -1.75 -8.48 14.26
CA TRP A 153 -0.84 -8.78 13.15
C TRP A 153 -0.09 -7.54 12.67
N SER A 154 -0.77 -6.40 12.54
CA SER A 154 -0.16 -5.13 12.12
C SER A 154 0.97 -4.71 13.07
N THR A 155 0.78 -4.87 14.37
CA THR A 155 1.77 -4.51 15.41
C THR A 155 3.03 -5.39 15.39
N ARG A 156 2.98 -6.60 14.81
CA ARG A 156 4.15 -7.48 14.65
C ARG A 156 4.82 -7.31 13.28
N LEU A 157 4.02 -7.27 12.21
CA LEU A 157 4.52 -7.25 10.85
C LEU A 157 5.14 -5.91 10.47
N MET A 158 4.62 -4.81 11.02
CA MET A 158 5.13 -3.47 10.69
C MET A 158 6.57 -3.23 11.21
N PRO A 159 6.91 -3.53 12.49
CA PRO A 159 8.30 -3.46 12.93
C PRO A 159 9.23 -4.34 12.08
N LEU A 160 8.80 -5.57 11.75
CA LEU A 160 9.58 -6.48 10.91
C LEU A 160 9.87 -5.87 9.53
N LEU A 161 8.88 -5.23 8.92
CA LEU A 161 9.04 -4.53 7.64
C LEU A 161 10.07 -3.40 7.74
N PHE A 162 10.02 -2.58 8.79
CA PHE A 162 11.00 -1.51 9.00
C PHE A 162 12.42 -2.04 9.23
N VAL A 163 12.57 -3.12 9.99
CA VAL A 163 13.87 -3.79 10.18
C VAL A 163 14.39 -4.31 8.84
N LEU A 164 13.53 -4.96 8.04
CA LEU A 164 13.89 -5.44 6.71
C LEU A 164 14.34 -4.30 5.78
N PHE A 165 13.62 -3.17 5.77
CA PHE A 165 14.04 -2.01 5.00
C PHE A 165 15.37 -1.43 5.49
N GLY A 166 15.59 -1.34 6.80
CA GLY A 166 16.88 -0.92 7.34
C GLY A 166 18.03 -1.80 6.85
N LEU A 167 17.86 -3.12 6.91
CA LEU A 167 18.86 -4.07 6.41
C LEU A 167 19.10 -3.94 4.91
N LEU A 168 18.03 -3.84 4.12
CA LEU A 168 18.12 -3.67 2.67
C LEU A 168 18.78 -2.35 2.29
N THR A 169 18.47 -1.26 3.00
CA THR A 169 19.11 0.05 2.79
C THR A 169 20.61 -0.04 3.05
N ILE A 170 21.04 -0.68 4.15
CA ILE A 170 22.47 -0.89 4.44
C ILE A 170 23.12 -1.71 3.32
N TYR A 171 22.47 -2.79 2.86
CA TYR A 171 22.98 -3.62 1.77
C TYR A 171 23.06 -2.88 0.43
N ILE A 172 22.08 -2.04 0.11
CA ILE A 172 22.09 -1.23 -1.12
C ILE A 172 23.26 -0.24 -1.09
N PHE A 173 23.59 0.33 0.07
CA PHE A 173 24.73 1.22 0.20
C PHE A 173 26.10 0.55 -0.01
N THR A 174 26.19 -0.78 0.04
CA THR A 174 27.42 -1.50 -0.33
C THR A 174 27.52 -1.77 -1.84
N GLN A 175 26.48 -1.47 -2.62
CA GLN A 175 26.47 -1.70 -4.06
C GLN A 175 27.09 -0.52 -4.82
N GLU A 176 27.67 -0.81 -5.98
CA GLU A 176 28.19 0.22 -6.89
C GLU A 176 27.06 1.13 -7.41
N GLY A 177 27.34 2.43 -7.51
CA GLY A 177 26.35 3.43 -7.98
C GLY A 177 25.31 3.87 -6.94
N ALA A 178 25.37 3.37 -5.70
CA ALA A 178 24.41 3.73 -4.65
C ALA A 178 24.39 5.25 -4.35
N MET A 179 25.54 5.92 -4.40
CA MET A 179 25.61 7.38 -4.18
C MET A 179 24.99 8.18 -5.32
N ASP A 180 25.06 7.68 -6.55
CA ASP A 180 24.47 8.38 -7.70
C ASP A 180 22.94 8.28 -7.64
N GLY A 181 22.41 7.12 -7.27
CA GLY A 181 20.98 6.94 -6.97
C GLY A 181 20.51 7.85 -5.82
N LEU A 182 21.29 7.96 -4.74
CA LEU A 182 20.96 8.84 -3.62
C LEU A 182 20.97 10.32 -4.03
N LYS A 183 21.95 10.75 -4.83
CA LYS A 183 22.00 12.12 -5.37
C LYS A 183 20.79 12.42 -6.24
N MET A 184 20.45 11.52 -7.16
CA MET A 184 19.25 11.66 -8.00
C MET A 184 17.97 11.78 -7.15
N TYR A 185 17.90 11.02 -6.05
CA TYR A 185 16.73 11.02 -5.17
C TYR A 185 16.62 12.26 -4.27
N LEU A 186 17.74 12.84 -3.82
CA LEU A 186 17.74 13.91 -2.80
C LEU A 186 18.20 15.29 -3.29
N VAL A 187 18.92 15.40 -4.39
CA VAL A 187 19.38 16.68 -4.93
C VAL A 187 18.34 17.22 -5.91
N PRO A 188 17.64 18.32 -5.58
CA PRO A 188 16.60 18.86 -6.44
C PRO A 188 17.20 19.53 -7.68
N ASP A 189 16.76 19.09 -8.84
CA ASP A 189 16.99 19.78 -10.11
C ASP A 189 15.67 20.37 -10.62
N LEU A 190 15.52 21.69 -10.46
CA LEU A 190 14.31 22.43 -10.79
C LEU A 190 13.95 22.39 -12.28
N SER A 191 14.85 21.98 -13.16
CA SER A 191 14.53 21.76 -14.58
C SER A 191 13.45 20.69 -14.79
N HIS A 192 13.31 19.76 -13.84
CA HIS A 192 12.29 18.73 -13.85
C HIS A 192 10.94 19.17 -13.28
N PHE A 193 10.80 20.42 -12.81
CA PHE A 193 9.52 20.90 -12.30
C PHE A 193 8.55 21.19 -13.46
N THR A 194 7.59 20.29 -13.68
CA THR A 194 6.52 20.46 -14.66
C THR A 194 5.14 20.31 -14.02
N PRO A 195 4.07 20.83 -14.65
CA PRO A 195 2.70 20.60 -14.18
C PRO A 195 2.34 19.11 -14.07
N GLU A 196 2.94 18.27 -14.91
CA GLU A 196 2.75 16.81 -14.86
C GLU A 196 3.28 16.21 -13.56
N VAL A 197 4.45 16.68 -13.07
CA VAL A 197 4.99 16.25 -11.76
C VAL A 197 4.01 16.57 -10.63
N VAL A 198 3.32 17.72 -10.69
CA VAL A 198 2.30 18.09 -9.70
C VAL A 198 1.10 17.13 -9.75
N VAL A 199 0.64 16.78 -10.96
CA VAL A 199 -0.45 15.81 -11.14
C VAL A 199 -0.05 14.43 -10.64
N SER A 200 1.13 13.94 -11.05
CA SER A 200 1.66 12.65 -10.61
C SER A 200 1.91 12.59 -9.09
N ALA A 201 2.24 13.72 -8.45
CA ALA A 201 2.43 13.79 -7.01
C ALA A 201 1.11 13.75 -6.21
N MET A 202 -0.02 14.12 -6.82
CA MET A 202 -1.34 13.99 -6.19
C MET A 202 -1.87 12.55 -6.19
N GLY A 203 -1.36 11.70 -7.08
CA GLY A 203 -1.77 10.30 -7.23
C GLY A 203 -2.76 10.08 -8.37
#